data_AF-A0A3P2RMD6-F1
#
_entry.id   AF-A0A3P2RMD6-F1
#
_cell.length_a   1.000
_cell.length_b   1.000
_cell.length_c   1.000
_cell.angle_alpha   90.00
_cell.angle_beta   90.00
_cell.angle_gamma   90.00
#
_symmetry.space_group_name_H-M   'P 1'
#
loop_
_entity.id
_entity.type
_entity.pdbx_description
1 polymer ?
#
loop_
_entity_poly.entity_id
_entity_poly.type
_entity_poly.pdbx_seq_one_letter_code
_entity_poly.pdbx_strand_id
1 'polypeptide(L)'
;MKLVDSKPWSIAWILEHIASAILLVVTVLAAASALTALIIGIEELLAIIFTHHFINTYTNVYNNALQTVLWHFVIIFVVVAFWSLLDTFTAEPKDTQI
;
A
#
# COMPACT_ATOMS: atom_id res chain seq x y z
N MET A 1 -12.41 16.73 16.90
CA MET A 1 -11.23 16.39 17.75
C MET A 1 -10.40 17.65 17.90
N LYS A 2 -10.08 18.08 19.12
CA LYS A 2 -9.06 19.14 19.31
C LYS A 2 -7.73 18.53 18.90
N LEU A 3 -7.10 19.07 17.85
CA LEU A 3 -5.67 18.88 17.62
C LEU A 3 -4.98 19.41 18.88
N VAL A 4 -4.54 18.50 19.75
CA VAL A 4 -3.63 18.87 20.82
C VAL A 4 -2.32 19.10 20.09
N ASP A 5 -2.03 20.35 19.76
CA ASP A 5 -0.72 20.72 19.22
C ASP A 5 0.31 20.40 20.30
N SER A 6 0.80 19.16 20.27
CA SER A 6 1.77 18.64 21.21
C SER A 6 3.08 19.39 20.95
N LYS A 7 3.68 19.94 22.03
CA LYS A 7 4.90 20.75 21.91
C LYS A 7 5.93 19.96 21.10
N PRO A 8 6.54 20.55 20.04
CA PRO A 8 7.56 19.86 19.26
C PRO A 8 8.61 19.26 20.18
N TRP A 9 9.01 18.01 19.91
CA TRP A 9 9.98 17.25 20.70
C TRP A 9 9.54 16.86 22.12
N SER A 10 8.27 17.05 22.49
CA SER A 10 7.73 16.45 23.71
C SER A 10 7.57 14.93 23.55
N ILE A 11 7.59 14.20 24.68
CA ILE A 11 7.36 12.74 24.68
C ILE A 11 6.01 12.40 24.03
N ALA A 12 4.97 13.20 24.29
CA ALA A 12 3.66 13.04 23.68
C ALA A 12 3.71 13.22 22.15
N TRP A 13 4.42 14.25 21.66
CA TRP A 13 4.63 14.48 20.23
C TRP A 13 5.37 13.31 19.57
N ILE A 14 6.41 12.77 20.20
CA ILE A 14 7.17 11.62 19.70
C ILE A 14 6.29 10.37 19.63
N LEU A 15 5.51 10.09 20.68
CA LEU A 15 4.60 8.95 20.73
C LEU A 15 3.52 9.03 19.65
N GLU A 16 2.96 10.22 19.41
CA GLU A 16 1.98 10.47 18.36
C GLU A 16 2.57 10.21 16.97
N HIS A 17 3.79 10.67 16.69
CA HIS A 17 4.45 10.43 15.41
C HIS A 17 4.80 8.95 15.20
N ILE A 18 5.22 8.25 16.26
CA ILE A 18 5.47 6.80 16.19
C ILE A 18 4.16 6.05 15.94
N ALA A 19 3.08 6.41 16.64
CA ALA A 19 1.77 5.79 16.43
C ALA A 19 1.27 6.00 15.00
N SER A 20 1.38 7.23 14.46
CA SER A 20 1.02 7.56 13.08
C SER A 20 1.88 6.79 12.08
N ALA A 21 3.19 6.66 12.31
CA ALA A 21 4.07 5.87 11.45
C ALA A 21 3.71 4.38 11.45
N ILE A 22 3.42 3.80 12.61
CA ILE A 22 2.98 2.40 12.72
C ILE A 22 1.66 2.21 11.96
N LEU A 23 0.71 3.11 12.19
CA LEU A 23 -0.61 3.04 11.57
C LEU A 23 -0.48 3.12 10.05
N LEU A 24 0.30 4.07 9.54
CA LEU A 24 0.66 4.20 8.13
C LEU A 24 1.22 2.89 7.56
N VAL A 25 2.25 2.32 8.19
CA VAL A 25 2.88 1.06 7.73
C VAL A 25 1.86 -0.06 7.65
N VAL A 26 1.03 -0.24 8.67
CA VAL A 26 0.01 -1.31 8.69
C VAL A 26 -1.03 -1.11 7.58
N THR A 27 -1.55 0.10 7.41
CA THR A 27 -2.52 0.39 6.33
C THR A 27 -1.92 0.19 4.94
N VAL A 28 -0.69 0.65 4.73
CA VAL A 28 0.01 0.50 3.44
C VAL A 28 0.26 -0.98 3.14
N LEU A 29 0.69 -1.77 4.13
CA LEU A 29 0.86 -3.21 3.97
C LEU A 29 -0.45 -3.91 3.60
N ALA A 30 -1.55 -3.56 4.28
CA ALA A 30 -2.86 -4.13 3.99
C ALA A 30 -3.35 -3.75 2.58
N ALA A 31 -3.23 -2.48 2.20
CA ALA A 31 -3.63 -1.99 0.87
C ALA A 31 -2.79 -2.63 -0.24
N ALA A 32 -1.48 -2.71 -0.08
CA ALA A 32 -0.59 -3.33 -1.06
C ALA A 32 -0.88 -4.83 -1.22
N SER A 33 -1.13 -5.54 -0.11
CA SER A 33 -1.49 -6.95 -0.14
C SER A 33 -2.83 -7.17 -0.86
N ALA A 34 -3.85 -6.37 -0.54
CA ALA A 34 -5.16 -6.46 -1.16
C ALA A 34 -5.12 -6.19 -2.67
N LEU A 35 -4.39 -5.15 -3.09
CA LEU A 35 -4.24 -4.83 -4.51
C LEU A 35 -3.43 -5.91 -5.25
N THR A 36 -2.39 -6.47 -4.63
CA THR A 36 -1.63 -7.60 -5.21
C THR A 36 -2.54 -8.80 -5.43
N ALA A 37 -3.35 -9.18 -4.44
CA ALA A 37 -4.30 -10.28 -4.55
C ALA A 37 -5.36 -10.03 -5.63
N LEU A 38 -5.83 -8.79 -5.77
CA LEU A 38 -6.79 -8.41 -6.81
C LEU A 38 -6.20 -8.55 -8.21
N ILE A 39 -4.97 -8.09 -8.44
CA ILE A 39 -4.29 -8.22 -9.74
C ILE A 39 -4.14 -9.69 -10.10
N ILE A 40 -3.65 -10.52 -9.17
CA ILE A 40 -3.51 -11.97 -9.36
C ILE A 40 -4.87 -12.59 -9.72
N GLY A 41 -5.93 -12.25 -8.97
CA GLY A 41 -7.27 -12.77 -9.21
C GLY A 41 -7.83 -12.39 -10.58
N ILE A 42 -7.60 -11.15 -11.04
CA ILE A 42 -8.02 -10.70 -12.37
C ILE A 42 -7.25 -11.44 -13.46
N GLU A 43 -5.93 -11.62 -13.30
CA GLU A 43 -5.11 -12.36 -14.27
C GLU A 43 -5.56 -13.82 -14.41
N GLU A 44 -5.85 -14.50 -13.29
CA GLU A 44 -6.37 -15.87 -13.32
C GLU A 44 -7.77 -15.93 -13.94
N LEU A 45 -8.65 -14.96 -13.64
CA LEU A 45 -9.98 -14.89 -14.24
C LEU A 45 -9.89 -14.74 -15.78
N LEU A 46 -9.04 -13.83 -16.26
CA LEU A 46 -8.82 -13.64 -17.70
C LEU A 46 -8.25 -14.92 -18.34
N ALA A 47 -7.29 -15.58 -17.69
CA ALA A 47 -6.74 -16.83 -18.18
C ALA A 47 -7.84 -17.91 -18.37
N ILE A 48 -8.75 -18.06 -17.40
CA ILE A 48 -9.87 -19.00 -17.50
C ILE A 48 -10.80 -18.64 -18.66
N ILE A 49 -11.10 -17.35 -18.85
CA ILE A 49 -12.00 -16.90 -19.93
C ILE A 49 -11.40 -17.18 -21.31
N PHE A 50 -10.10 -16.91 -21.51
CA PHE A 50 -9.48 -17.01 -22.83
C PHE A 50 -8.92 -18.39 -23.17
N THR A 51 -8.49 -19.17 -22.17
CA THR A 51 -7.85 -20.48 -22.39
C THR A 51 -8.73 -21.65 -21.98
N HIS A 52 -9.90 -21.39 -21.38
CA HIS A 52 -10.86 -22.37 -20.88
C HIS A 52 -10.29 -23.37 -19.87
N HIS A 53 -9.13 -23.08 -19.26
CA HIS A 53 -8.49 -23.92 -18.25
C HIS A 53 -7.88 -23.06 -17.14
N PHE A 54 -7.85 -23.59 -15.90
CA PHE A 54 -7.11 -23.00 -14.79
C PHE A 54 -5.60 -23.12 -15.05
N ILE A 55 -5.02 -22.12 -15.71
CA ILE A 55 -3.56 -21.99 -15.81
C ILE A 55 -3.09 -21.37 -14.50
N ASN A 56 -2.17 -22.04 -13.79
CA ASN A 56 -1.33 -21.35 -12.82
C ASN A 56 -0.39 -20.44 -13.61
N THR A 57 -0.89 -19.28 -14.04
CA THR A 57 -0.23 -18.34 -14.95
C THR A 57 1.16 -17.98 -14.42
N TYR A 58 1.26 -17.83 -13.11
CA TYR A 58 2.48 -17.54 -12.37
C TYR A 58 3.56 -18.62 -12.50
N THR A 59 3.18 -19.90 -12.50
CA THR A 59 4.14 -21.00 -12.64
C THR A 59 4.42 -21.32 -14.11
N ASN A 60 3.40 -21.28 -14.97
CA ASN A 60 3.54 -21.69 -16.36
C ASN A 60 4.11 -20.59 -17.28
N VAL A 61 3.89 -19.32 -16.98
CA VAL A 61 4.40 -18.19 -17.79
C VAL A 61 5.72 -17.68 -17.26
N TYR A 62 5.84 -17.50 -15.94
CA TYR A 62 7.01 -16.87 -15.32
C TYR A 62 8.02 -17.87 -14.74
N ASN A 63 7.69 -19.18 -14.73
CA ASN A 63 8.53 -20.26 -14.19
C ASN A 63 8.94 -20.08 -12.72
N ASN A 64 8.37 -19.09 -12.01
CA ASN A 64 8.60 -18.82 -10.60
C ASN A 64 7.46 -17.95 -10.02
N ALA A 65 6.42 -18.61 -9.51
CA ALA A 65 5.24 -17.94 -9.00
C ALA A 65 5.52 -17.04 -7.79
N LEU A 66 6.31 -17.55 -6.83
CA LEU A 66 6.60 -16.84 -5.58
C LEU A 66 7.41 -15.57 -5.84
N GLN A 67 8.43 -15.64 -6.69
CA GLN A 67 9.23 -14.47 -7.06
C GLN A 67 8.38 -13.41 -7.78
N THR A 68 7.47 -13.85 -8.66
CA THR A 68 6.61 -12.93 -9.42
C THR A 68 5.60 -12.23 -8.51
N VAL A 69 4.97 -12.95 -7.57
CA VAL A 69 4.07 -12.34 -6.57
C VAL A 69 4.82 -11.36 -5.66
N LEU A 70 6.04 -11.71 -5.24
CA LEU A 70 6.88 -10.81 -4.45
C LEU A 70 7.22 -9.52 -5.22
N TRP A 71 7.53 -9.61 -6.51
CA TRP A 71 7.79 -8.42 -7.32
C TRP A 71 6.55 -7.53 -7.48
N HIS A 72 5.37 -8.12 -7.72
CA HIS A 72 4.11 -7.37 -7.76
C HIS A 72 3.87 -6.64 -6.45
N PHE A 73 4.02 -7.36 -5.33
CA PHE A 73 3.87 -6.79 -4.01
C PHE A 73 4.85 -5.63 -3.76
N VAL A 74 6.13 -5.80 -4.08
CA VAL A 74 7.15 -4.75 -3.87
C VAL A 74 6.84 -3.50 -4.68
N ILE A 75 6.48 -3.64 -5.96
CA ILE A 75 6.14 -2.49 -6.82
C ILE A 75 4.93 -1.74 -6.27
N ILE A 76 3.85 -2.47 -5.95
CA ILE A 76 2.63 -1.88 -5.39
C ILE A 76 2.94 -1.22 -4.05
N PHE A 77 3.66 -1.91 -3.17
CA PHE A 77 4.03 -1.39 -1.85
C PHE A 77 4.79 -0.07 -1.98
N VAL A 78 5.78 0.02 -2.88
CA VAL A 78 6.54 1.27 -3.09
C VAL A 78 5.63 2.40 -3.55
N VAL A 79 4.72 2.15 -4.50
CA VAL A 79 3.78 3.17 -5.01
C VAL A 79 2.82 3.64 -3.92
N VAL A 80 2.19 2.71 -3.21
CA VAL A 80 1.23 3.03 -2.14
C VAL A 80 1.96 3.74 -0.99
N ALA A 81 3.11 3.23 -0.55
CA ALA A 81 3.91 3.83 0.52
C ALA A 81 4.33 5.27 0.16
N PHE A 82 4.77 5.51 -1.07
CA PHE A 82 5.16 6.84 -1.53
C PHE A 82 4.00 7.84 -1.42
N TRP A 83 2.84 7.50 -1.97
CA TRP A 83 1.68 8.39 -1.94
C TRP A 83 1.12 8.57 -0.52
N SER A 84 1.05 7.50 0.27
CA SER A 84 0.59 7.59 1.65
C SER A 84 1.54 8.39 2.54
N LEU A 85 2.85 8.33 2.29
CA LEU A 85 3.84 9.15 2.99
C LEU A 85 3.69 10.63 2.65
N LEU A 86 3.48 10.96 1.37
CA LEU A 86 3.17 12.34 0.97
C LEU A 86 1.90 12.83 1.64
N ASP A 87 0.82 12.05 1.63
CA ASP A 87 -0.46 12.43 2.23
C ASP A 87 -0.38 12.61 3.75
N THR A 88 0.37 11.74 4.44
CA THR A 88 0.46 11.75 5.91
C THR A 88 1.35 12.88 6.43
N PHE A 89 2.42 13.24 5.70
CA PHE A 89 3.45 14.16 6.21
C PHE A 89 3.56 15.48 5.44
N THR A 90 2.84 15.65 4.33
CA THR A 90 2.73 16.96 3.69
C THR A 90 1.58 17.71 4.34
N ALA A 91 1.86 18.86 4.95
CA ALA A 91 0.81 19.69 5.51
C ALA A 91 -0.12 20.17 4.39
N GLU A 92 -1.44 20.03 4.59
CA GLU A 92 -2.41 20.69 3.72
C GLU A 92 -2.12 22.20 3.71
N PRO A 93 -2.08 22.84 2.53
CA PRO A 93 -1.95 24.29 2.47
C PRO A 93 -3.13 24.89 3.23
N LYS A 94 -2.82 25.61 4.31
CA LYS A 94 -3.83 26.40 5.05
C LYS A 94 -4.52 27.29 4.02
N ASP A 95 -5.82 27.11 3.91
CA ASP A 95 -6.70 27.75 2.93
C ASP A 95 -6.16 29.04 2.35
N THR A 96 -6.10 29.05 1.02
CA THR A 96 -6.27 30.24 0.21
C THR A 96 -7.54 30.93 0.71
N GLN A 97 -7.40 31.92 1.59
CA GLN A 97 -8.50 32.77 1.99
C GLN A 97 -8.95 33.57 0.76
N ILE A 98 -9.98 33.06 0.08
CA ILE A 98 -10.81 33.83 -0.85
C ILE A 98 -12.04 34.29 -0.06
#